data_AF-A0A957HC33-F1
#
_entry.id   AF-A0A957HC33-F1
#
_cell.length_a   1.000
_cell.length_b   1.000
_cell.length_c   1.000
_cell.angle_alpha   90.00
_cell.angle_beta   90.00
_cell.angle_gamma   90.00
#
_symmetry.space_group_name_H-M   'P 1'
#
loop_
_entity.id
_entity.type
_entity.pdbx_description
1 polymer ?
#
loop_
_entity_poly.entity_id
_entity_poly.type
_entity_poly.pdbx_seq_one_letter_code
_entity_poly.pdbx_strand_id
1 'polypeptide(L)' 'MQTATTSQAIVIPAIPQTLYPTLNNTREVVELAESKLPITDANELYALLMIYHNTLIAQMGKGKH' A
#
# COMPACT_ATOMS: atom_id res chain seq x y z
N MET A 1 1.79 16.52 -32.11
CA MET A 1 1.63 17.03 -30.74
C MET A 1 1.73 15.83 -29.81
N GLN A 2 2.72 15.81 -28.91
CA GLN A 2 2.95 14.71 -27.96
C GLN A 2 2.10 14.94 -26.71
N THR A 3 1.15 14.07 -26.41
CA THR A 3 0.43 14.08 -25.13
C THR A 3 1.25 13.27 -24.13
N ALA A 4 2.08 13.95 -23.34
CA ALA A 4 2.74 13.36 -22.19
C ALA A 4 1.67 13.06 -21.13
N THR A 5 1.36 11.78 -20.93
CA THR A 5 0.54 11.31 -19.81
C THR A 5 1.40 11.43 -18.55
N THR A 6 1.41 12.60 -17.93
CA THR A 6 2.01 12.78 -16.60
C THR A 6 1.20 11.95 -15.62
N SER A 7 1.69 10.74 -15.30
CA SER A 7 1.16 9.92 -14.22
C SER A 7 1.47 10.63 -12.91
N GLN A 8 0.59 11.53 -12.48
CA GLN A 8 0.68 12.14 -11.16
C GLN A 8 0.61 11.01 -10.14
N ALA A 9 1.70 10.82 -9.38
CA ALA A 9 1.74 9.82 -8.33
C ALA A 9 0.63 10.13 -7.32
N ILE A 10 -0.34 9.22 -7.20
CA ILE A 10 -1.44 9.35 -6.24
C ILE A 10 -0.84 9.27 -4.85
N VAL A 11 -0.90 10.37 -4.10
CA VAL A 11 -0.58 10.38 -2.67
C VAL A 11 -1.78 9.78 -1.94
N ILE A 12 -1.60 8.61 -1.33
CA ILE A 12 -2.64 7.96 -0.54
C ILE A 12 -2.61 8.56 0.88
N PRO A 13 -3.65 9.28 1.32
CA PRO A 13 -3.70 9.84 2.67
C PRO A 13 -3.86 8.73 3.71
N ALA A 14 -3.28 8.92 4.90
CA ALA A 14 -3.39 8.01 6.04
C ALA A 14 -4.76 8.09 6.74
N ILE A 15 -5.84 7.85 5.99
CA ILE A 15 -7.23 7.82 6.45
C ILE A 15 -7.92 6.55 5.94
N PRO A 16 -8.93 6.01 6.66
CA PRO A 16 -9.70 4.86 6.19
C PRO A 16 -10.32 5.10 4.81
N GLN A 17 -10.14 4.14 3.89
CA GLN A 17 -10.69 4.19 2.54
C GLN A 17 -11.93 3.28 2.46
N THR A 18 -13.13 3.87 2.41
CA THR A 18 -14.41 3.13 2.56
C THR A 18 -14.71 2.11 1.46
N LEU A 19 -14.07 2.24 0.29
CA LEU A 19 -14.22 1.29 -0.82
C LEU A 19 -13.41 0.00 -0.63
N TYR A 20 -12.48 -0.02 0.33
CA TYR A 20 -11.59 -1.16 0.57
C TYR A 20 -11.85 -1.73 1.98
N PRO A 21 -11.84 -3.06 2.12
CA PRO A 21 -12.04 -3.67 3.44
C PRO A 21 -10.87 -3.34 4.36
N THR A 22 -11.17 -3.10 5.64
CA THR A 22 -10.17 -3.07 6.71
C THR A 22 -10.14 -4.45 7.36
N LEU A 23 -8.96 -5.05 7.47
CA LEU A 23 -8.76 -6.34 8.10
C LEU A 23 -8.34 -6.17 9.57
N ASN A 24 -8.42 -7.25 10.37
CA ASN A 24 -8.20 -7.14 11.82
C ASN A 24 -6.72 -6.95 12.19
N ASN A 25 -5.82 -7.44 11.34
CA ASN A 25 -4.39 -7.38 11.56
C ASN A 25 -3.64 -7.45 10.21
N THR A 26 -2.35 -7.10 10.22
CA THR A 26 -1.51 -7.08 9.02
C THR A 26 -1.22 -8.47 8.44
N ARG A 27 -1.32 -9.54 9.24
CA ARG A 27 -1.14 -10.92 8.75
C ARG A 27 -2.28 -11.31 7.80
N GLU A 28 -3.52 -11.01 8.15
CA GLU A 28 -4.68 -11.23 7.27
C GLU A 28 -4.55 -10.49 5.93
N VAL A 29 -3.88 -9.32 5.91
CA VAL A 29 -3.60 -8.57 4.68
C VAL A 29 -2.66 -9.35 3.77
N VAL A 30 -1.62 -9.96 4.33
CA VAL A 30 -0.68 -10.80 3.58
C VAL A 30 -1.41 -12.04 3.04
N GLU A 31 -2.14 -12.75 3.89
CA GLU A 31 -2.89 -13.96 3.49
C GLU A 31 -3.91 -13.65 2.37
N LEU A 32 -4.60 -12.49 2.45
CA LEU A 32 -5.49 -12.05 1.38
C LEU A 32 -4.72 -11.75 0.10
N ALA A 33 -3.59 -11.03 0.17
CA ALA A 33 -2.76 -10.74 -1.00
C ALA A 33 -2.25 -12.03 -1.67
N GLU A 34 -1.83 -13.01 -0.87
CA GLU A 34 -1.38 -14.32 -1.37
C GLU A 34 -2.49 -15.12 -2.05
N SER A 35 -3.72 -15.03 -1.52
CA SER A 35 -4.88 -15.71 -2.12
C SER A 35 -5.40 -15.08 -3.41
N LYS A 36 -5.11 -13.79 -3.65
CA LYS A 36 -5.71 -13.00 -4.74
C LYS A 36 -4.76 -12.70 -5.89
N LEU A 37 -3.46 -12.62 -5.62
CA LEU A 37 -2.47 -12.25 -6.62
C LEU A 37 -1.80 -13.51 -7.18
N PRO A 38 -1.52 -13.57 -8.49
CA PRO A 38 -0.61 -14.58 -9.03
C PRO A 38 0.81 -14.26 -8.56
N ILE A 39 1.20 -14.77 -7.39
CA ILE A 39 2.53 -14.51 -6.84
C ILE A 39 3.57 -15.26 -7.66
N THR A 40 4.44 -14.49 -8.31
CA THR A 40 5.65 -15.00 -8.96
C THR A 40 6.83 -15.07 -7.98
N ASP A 41 6.90 -14.14 -7.02
CA ASP A 41 7.89 -14.10 -5.95
C ASP A 41 7.27 -13.58 -4.64
N ALA A 42 7.24 -14.43 -3.61
CA ALA A 42 6.70 -14.08 -2.31
C ALA A 42 7.54 -13.00 -1.61
N ASN A 43 8.86 -13.00 -1.79
CA ASN A 43 9.75 -12.03 -1.15
C ASN A 43 9.49 -10.62 -1.68
N GLU A 44 9.21 -10.49 -2.98
CA GLU A 44 8.88 -9.20 -3.60
C GLU A 44 7.56 -8.64 -3.06
N LEU A 45 6.53 -9.49 -2.93
CA LEU A 45 5.26 -9.09 -2.30
C LEU A 45 5.48 -8.60 -0.87
N TYR A 46 6.23 -9.35 -0.06
CA TYR A 46 6.55 -8.96 1.31
C TYR A 46 7.32 -7.64 1.34
N ALA A 47 8.32 -7.45 0.48
CA ALA A 47 9.09 -6.21 0.38
C ALA A 47 8.18 -5.01 0.08
N LEU A 48 7.26 -5.14 -0.88
CA LEU A 48 6.30 -4.08 -1.23
C LEU A 48 5.36 -3.74 -0.07
N LEU A 49 4.83 -4.74 0.62
CA LEU A 49 3.97 -4.53 1.80
C LEU A 49 4.72 -3.84 2.93
N MET A 50 5.99 -4.19 3.16
CA MET A 50 6.84 -3.55 4.18
C MET A 50 7.19 -2.11 3.80
N ILE A 51 7.49 -1.84 2.52
CA ILE A 51 7.73 -0.47 2.03
C ILE A 51 6.49 0.39 2.26
N TYR A 52 5.30 -0.11 1.90
CA TYR A 52 4.05 0.59 2.13
C TYR A 52 3.81 0.85 3.62
N HIS A 53 3.98 -0.17 4.46
CA HIS A 53 3.83 -0.08 5.91
C HIS A 53 4.73 1.00 6.53
N ASN A 54 6.04 0.95 6.25
CA ASN A 54 7.00 1.93 6.76
C ASN A 54 6.71 3.35 6.25
N THR A 55 6.31 3.48 4.99
CA THR A 55 5.94 4.77 4.39
C THR A 55 4.73 5.36 5.10
N LEU A 56 3.70 4.56 5.37
CA LEU A 56 2.50 5.00 6.08
C LEU A 56 2.81 5.42 7.52
N ILE A 57 3.63 4.65 8.24
CA ILE A 57 4.10 5.03 9.59
C ILE A 57 4.82 6.37 9.55
N ALA A 58 5.74 6.56 8.60
CA ALA A 58 6.48 7.82 8.47
C ALA A 58 5.55 9.01 8.16
N GLN A 59 4.50 8.81 7.35
CA GLN A 59 3.50 9.84 7.09
C GLN A 59 2.70 10.21 8.36
N MET A 60 2.27 9.21 9.13
CA MET A 60 1.54 9.43 10.39
C MET A 60 2.43 10.10 11.46
N GLY A 61 3.71 9.74 11.52
CA GLY A 61 4.70 10.30 12.45
C GLY A 61 5.05 11.77 12.15
N LYS A 62 4.97 12.20 10.89
CA LYS A 62 5.23 13.59 10.47
C LYS A 62 4.14 14.60 10.91
N GLY A 63 3.06 14.16 11.55
CA GLY A 63 1.99 15.00 12.08
C GLY A 63 2.16 15.46 13.53
N LYS A 64 3.30 15.19 14.19
CA LYS A 64 3.61 15.63 15.55
C LYS A 64 4.85 16.54 15.58
N HIS A 65 4.65 17.83 15.33
CA HIS A 65 5.51 18.92 15.78
C HIS A 65 4.64 20.10 16.20
#